data_AF-A0AB34K9F1-F1
#
_entry.id   AF-A0AB34K9F1-F1
#
_cell.length_a   1.000
_cell.length_b   1.000
_cell.length_c   1.000
_cell.angle_alpha   90.00
_cell.angle_beta   90.00
_cell.angle_gamma   90.00
#
_symmetry.space_group_name_H-M   'P 1'
#
loop_
_entity.id
_entity.type
_entity.pdbx_description
1 polymer ?
#
loop_
_entity_poly.entity_id
_entity_poly.type
_entity_poly.pdbx_seq_one_letter_code
_entity_poly.pdbx_strand_id
1 'polypeptide(L)'
;MDGAPSASRDRSCGGIVRAWPTRALLALLALVVGLRWYRSNRALPAAFARCDHIFPVLVGTHHKTGTVLLQHILKEVCPLLGWRCTFNDVPTRCPSPEAARAAGLHLCFNQHGVRFKLASGAPHRFIHAVRDPLEAVLSGYQYHLKTTERWARRVDKRYNGTSYREYLNSLPLREGLRAEVKHAMRDSLKTMPRLTNRTAGTTAHLSPLLASCLLPSSLHRHPPTSPTRAAPLFRSQSVSSHASSGGLLCRLGGDYRPAHNVYAKNKPLRYNRHVSNASSARDQLRRMLRDMPDVYKQLQKVRRRINYPLVGREGAL
;
A
#
# COMPACT_ATOMS: atom_id res chain seq x y z
N MET A 1 72.48 -44.43 31.35
CA MET A 1 72.03 -43.83 32.61
C MET A 1 70.66 -43.22 32.38
N ASP A 2 69.65 -44.02 32.73
CA ASP A 2 68.46 -43.67 33.52
C ASP A 2 67.66 -42.41 33.21
N GLY A 3 66.36 -42.58 32.97
CA GLY A 3 65.38 -41.48 33.02
C GLY A 3 64.00 -41.81 32.47
N ALA A 4 63.21 -42.51 33.29
CA ALA A 4 61.78 -42.89 33.27
C ALA A 4 60.75 -42.17 32.34
N PRO A 5 59.62 -42.85 32.00
CA PRO A 5 58.59 -42.35 31.09
C PRO A 5 57.56 -41.44 31.77
N SER A 6 57.13 -40.39 31.04
CA SER A 6 56.08 -39.46 31.44
C SER A 6 54.78 -39.75 30.66
N ALA A 7 53.75 -40.17 31.40
CA ALA A 7 52.43 -40.49 30.90
C ALA A 7 51.60 -39.22 30.66
N SER A 8 51.30 -38.89 29.40
CA SER A 8 50.28 -37.88 29.07
C SER A 8 48.93 -38.58 28.82
N ARG A 9 48.03 -38.40 29.78
CA ARG A 9 46.63 -38.84 29.75
C ARG A 9 45.87 -38.26 28.55
N ASP A 10 45.47 -39.13 27.63
CA ASP A 10 44.45 -38.87 26.63
C ASP A 10 43.08 -38.75 27.33
N ARG A 11 42.53 -37.54 27.42
CA ARG A 11 41.16 -37.32 27.92
C ARG A 11 40.22 -37.28 26.72
N SER A 12 39.62 -38.42 26.41
CA SER A 12 38.48 -38.48 25.49
C SER A 12 37.31 -37.69 26.08
N CYS A 13 37.01 -36.52 25.52
CA CYS A 13 35.76 -35.81 25.76
C CYS A 13 34.61 -36.54 25.07
N GLY A 14 34.17 -37.65 25.67
CA GLY A 14 32.92 -38.34 25.33
C GLY A 14 31.73 -37.51 25.79
N GLY A 15 31.46 -36.40 25.10
CA GLY A 15 30.26 -35.62 25.29
C GLY A 15 29.06 -36.42 24.82
N ILE A 16 28.27 -36.95 25.75
CA ILE A 16 26.95 -37.53 25.48
C ILE A 16 26.08 -36.41 24.91
N VAL A 17 26.06 -36.26 23.59
CA VAL A 17 25.06 -35.46 22.89
C VAL A 17 23.75 -36.23 23.04
N ARG A 18 23.02 -35.96 24.12
CA ARG A 18 21.64 -36.42 24.29
C ARG A 18 20.85 -35.84 23.13
N ALA A 19 20.66 -36.65 22.09
CA ALA A 19 19.76 -36.36 20.99
C ALA A 19 18.40 -36.06 21.63
N TRP A 20 18.02 -34.79 21.61
CA TRP A 20 16.65 -34.40 21.96
C TRP A 20 15.74 -35.24 21.08
N PRO A 21 14.73 -35.94 21.64
CA PRO A 21 13.87 -36.78 20.84
C PRO A 21 13.19 -35.87 19.83
N THR A 22 13.48 -36.07 18.54
CA THR A 22 12.95 -35.31 17.40
C THR A 22 11.43 -35.14 17.48
N ARG A 23 10.74 -36.08 18.12
CA ARG A 23 9.32 -36.02 18.45
C ARG A 23 8.91 -34.84 19.35
N ALA A 24 9.69 -34.51 20.38
CA ALA A 24 9.40 -33.38 21.27
C ALA A 24 9.56 -32.04 20.53
N LEU A 25 10.59 -31.93 19.67
CA LEU A 25 10.80 -30.74 18.86
C LEU A 25 9.67 -30.58 17.82
N LEU A 26 9.26 -31.65 17.15
CA LEU A 26 8.14 -31.63 16.20
C LEU A 26 6.81 -31.31 16.88
N ALA A 27 6.56 -31.85 18.08
CA ALA A 27 5.37 -31.53 18.85
C ALA A 27 5.33 -30.06 19.29
N LEU A 28 6.48 -29.51 19.73
CA LEU A 28 6.60 -28.08 20.06
C LEU A 28 6.36 -27.20 18.81
N LEU A 29 6.91 -27.59 17.66
CA LEU A 29 6.69 -26.89 16.39
C LEU A 29 5.21 -26.93 15.98
N ALA A 30 4.57 -28.09 16.06
CA ALA A 30 3.14 -28.24 15.77
C ALA A 30 2.28 -27.44 16.76
N LEU A 31 2.63 -27.40 18.05
CA LEU A 31 1.97 -26.59 19.05
C LEU A 31 2.13 -25.09 18.78
N VAL A 32 3.34 -24.64 18.43
CA VAL A 32 3.59 -23.22 18.11
C VAL A 32 2.86 -22.82 16.83
N VAL A 33 2.88 -23.65 15.79
CA VAL A 33 2.14 -23.42 14.54
C VAL A 33 0.63 -23.46 14.80
N GLY A 34 0.15 -24.43 15.58
CA GLY A 34 -1.26 -24.58 15.95
C GLY A 34 -1.76 -23.43 16.82
N LEU A 35 -1.00 -23.00 17.84
CA LEU A 35 -1.32 -21.83 18.66
C LEU A 35 -1.26 -20.54 17.85
N ARG A 36 -0.35 -20.42 16.90
CA ARG A 36 -0.26 -19.27 16.00
C ARG A 36 -1.44 -19.24 15.03
N TRP A 37 -1.76 -20.37 14.41
CA TRP A 37 -2.95 -20.55 13.58
C TRP A 37 -4.22 -20.25 14.38
N TYR A 38 -4.33 -20.79 15.59
CA TYR A 38 -5.45 -20.56 16.50
C TYR A 38 -5.55 -19.10 16.97
N ARG A 39 -4.43 -18.41 17.21
CA ARG A 39 -4.40 -16.97 17.54
C ARG A 39 -4.72 -16.09 16.34
N SER A 40 -4.26 -16.47 15.15
CA SER A 40 -4.58 -15.78 13.89
C SER A 40 -6.03 -16.03 13.43
N ASN A 41 -6.63 -17.16 13.83
CA ASN A 41 -8.03 -17.50 13.57
C ASN A 41 -8.97 -17.22 14.74
N ARG A 42 -8.47 -16.72 15.88
CA ARG A 42 -9.38 -16.11 16.85
C ARG A 42 -9.98 -14.90 16.19
N ALA A 43 -11.32 -14.89 16.17
CA ALA A 43 -12.15 -13.79 15.70
C ALA A 43 -11.45 -12.46 15.99
N LEU A 44 -11.27 -11.65 14.93
CA LEU A 44 -10.75 -10.30 15.04
C LEU A 44 -11.37 -9.62 16.26
N PRO A 45 -10.62 -8.74 16.96
CA PRO A 45 -11.12 -8.06 18.16
C PRO A 45 -12.57 -7.65 17.95
N ALA A 46 -13.46 -7.99 18.88
CA ALA A 46 -14.91 -7.75 18.75
C ALA A 46 -15.25 -6.28 18.39
N ALA A 47 -14.31 -5.35 18.61
CA ALA A 47 -14.31 -3.98 18.11
C ALA A 47 -14.50 -3.84 16.59
N PHE A 48 -14.04 -4.79 15.76
CA PHE A 48 -14.27 -4.79 14.31
C PHE A 48 -15.59 -5.45 13.90
N ALA A 49 -16.17 -6.30 14.77
CA ALA A 49 -17.42 -7.02 14.50
C ALA A 49 -18.67 -6.12 14.59
N ARG A 50 -18.57 -4.95 15.25
CA ARG A 50 -19.66 -3.96 15.35
C ARG A 50 -19.52 -2.82 14.35
N CYS A 51 -19.14 -3.14 13.11
CA CYS A 51 -19.45 -2.22 12.03
C CYS A 51 -20.91 -2.43 11.67
N ASP A 52 -21.80 -1.49 12.01
CA ASP A 52 -23.16 -1.52 11.50
C ASP A 52 -23.09 -1.55 9.97
N HIS A 53 -23.31 -2.73 9.38
CA HIS A 53 -23.13 -3.02 7.96
C HIS A 53 -24.23 -2.40 7.08
N ILE A 54 -24.80 -1.29 7.55
CA ILE A 54 -25.90 -0.56 6.92
C ILE A 54 -25.46 -0.07 5.54
N PHE A 55 -24.18 0.29 5.36
CA PHE A 55 -23.63 0.68 4.06
C PHE A 55 -22.28 0.01 3.76
N PRO A 56 -22.07 -0.43 2.50
CA PRO A 56 -20.80 -0.97 2.05
C PRO A 56 -19.68 0.08 2.13
N VAL A 57 -18.46 -0.38 2.40
CA VAL A 57 -17.25 0.44 2.23
C VAL A 57 -16.97 0.57 0.73
N LEU A 58 -16.94 1.80 0.25
CA LEU A 58 -16.64 2.10 -1.15
C LEU A 58 -15.14 2.37 -1.27
N VAL A 59 -14.47 1.66 -2.17
CA VAL A 59 -13.05 1.85 -2.42
C VAL A 59 -12.86 2.34 -3.84
N GLY A 60 -12.21 3.49 -3.99
CA GLY A 60 -11.97 4.13 -5.27
C GLY A 60 -10.49 4.36 -5.52
N THR A 61 -10.02 3.94 -6.70
CA THR A 61 -8.63 4.16 -7.12
C THR A 61 -8.57 4.92 -8.44
N HIS A 62 -7.45 5.57 -8.68
CA HIS A 62 -7.16 6.25 -9.95
C HIS A 62 -6.06 5.48 -10.69
N HIS A 63 -5.86 5.81 -11.96
CA HIS A 63 -4.80 5.18 -12.73
C HIS A 63 -3.44 5.43 -12.05
N LYS A 64 -2.73 4.34 -11.76
CA LYS A 64 -1.40 4.31 -11.12
C LYS A 64 -1.31 4.83 -9.68
N THR A 65 -2.41 4.77 -8.94
CA THR A 65 -2.41 5.10 -7.49
C THR A 65 -2.34 3.89 -6.56
N GLY A 66 -1.83 2.75 -7.03
CA GLY A 66 -1.70 1.53 -6.22
C GLY A 66 -2.93 0.61 -6.26
N THR A 67 -3.73 0.68 -7.33
CA THR A 67 -4.93 -0.14 -7.53
C THR A 67 -4.70 -1.63 -7.28
N VAL A 68 -3.67 -2.22 -7.90
CA VAL A 68 -3.35 -3.65 -7.77
C VAL A 68 -2.97 -4.00 -6.34
N LEU A 69 -2.10 -3.20 -5.71
CA LEU A 69 -1.68 -3.40 -4.32
C LEU A 69 -2.89 -3.39 -3.38
N LEU A 70 -3.73 -2.36 -3.45
CA LEU A 70 -4.91 -2.24 -2.59
C LEU A 70 -5.92 -3.36 -2.86
N GLN A 71 -6.09 -3.78 -4.11
CA GLN A 71 -6.94 -4.91 -4.47
C GLN A 71 -6.44 -6.21 -3.82
N HIS A 72 -5.14 -6.49 -3.83
CA HIS A 72 -4.58 -7.67 -3.17
C HIS A 72 -4.78 -7.64 -1.66
N ILE A 73 -4.45 -6.52 -1.01
CA ILE A 73 -4.66 -6.34 0.44
C ILE A 73 -6.13 -6.62 0.79
N LEU A 74 -7.06 -6.02 0.06
CA LEU A 74 -8.49 -6.18 0.36
C LEU A 74 -9.01 -7.59 0.02
N LYS A 75 -8.48 -8.25 -1.01
CA LYS A 75 -8.82 -9.65 -1.33
C LYS A 75 -8.41 -10.60 -0.20
N GLU A 76 -7.34 -10.29 0.53
CA GLU A 76 -6.92 -11.06 1.70
C GLU A 76 -7.71 -10.67 2.96
N VAL A 77 -7.94 -9.38 3.18
CA VAL A 77 -8.66 -8.87 4.35
C VAL A 77 -10.13 -9.29 4.36
N CYS A 78 -10.80 -9.31 3.20
CA CYS A 78 -12.23 -9.62 3.13
C CYS A 78 -12.61 -10.99 3.72
N PRO A 79 -11.97 -12.12 3.33
CA PRO A 79 -12.21 -13.41 3.97
C PRO A 79 -11.91 -13.42 5.47
N LEU A 80 -10.83 -12.75 5.90
CA LEU A 80 -10.46 -12.68 7.32
C LEU A 80 -11.53 -11.99 8.17
N LEU A 81 -12.18 -10.96 7.62
CA LEU A 81 -13.28 -10.24 8.26
C LEU A 81 -14.65 -10.94 8.09
N GLY A 82 -14.73 -12.05 7.34
CA GLY A 82 -16.00 -12.66 6.94
C GLY A 82 -16.84 -11.76 6.01
N TRP A 83 -16.21 -10.82 5.31
CA TRP A 83 -16.87 -9.82 4.47
C TRP A 83 -17.13 -10.33 3.05
N ARG A 84 -18.33 -10.03 2.53
CA ARG A 84 -18.66 -10.21 1.11
C ARG A 84 -18.18 -9.00 0.32
N CYS A 85 -17.19 -9.18 -0.54
CA CYS A 85 -16.53 -8.10 -1.28
C CYS A 85 -16.56 -8.33 -2.78
N THR A 86 -16.57 -7.25 -3.56
CA THR A 86 -16.41 -7.32 -5.03
C THR A 86 -15.29 -6.41 -5.53
N PHE A 87 -14.64 -6.83 -6.62
CA PHE A 87 -13.45 -6.21 -7.19
C PHE A 87 -13.53 -6.03 -8.72
N ASN A 88 -14.55 -5.31 -9.21
CA ASN A 88 -14.79 -5.01 -10.65
C ASN A 88 -14.87 -6.18 -11.62
N ASP A 89 -14.95 -7.41 -11.11
CA ASP A 89 -15.17 -8.56 -11.96
C ASP A 89 -16.67 -8.66 -12.28
N VAL A 90 -16.98 -8.86 -13.56
CA VAL A 90 -18.31 -9.31 -14.01
C VAL A 90 -18.56 -10.67 -13.34
N PRO A 91 -19.75 -10.94 -12.77
CA PRO A 91 -21.00 -10.20 -12.91
C PRO A 91 -21.28 -9.13 -11.84
N THR A 92 -20.55 -9.10 -10.73
CA THR A 92 -20.91 -8.28 -9.56
C THR A 92 -20.35 -6.86 -9.67
N ARG A 93 -20.97 -6.04 -10.52
CA ARG A 93 -20.73 -4.58 -10.52
C ARG A 93 -21.34 -3.98 -9.24
N CYS A 94 -20.67 -2.99 -8.64
CA CYS A 94 -21.29 -2.07 -7.69
C CYS A 94 -21.70 -0.79 -8.44
N PRO A 95 -22.84 -0.78 -9.15
CA PRO A 95 -23.28 0.40 -9.88
C PRO A 95 -23.62 1.56 -8.93
N SER A 96 -24.14 1.23 -7.74
CA SER A 96 -24.44 2.18 -6.68
C SER A 96 -24.26 1.54 -5.29
N PRO A 97 -24.12 2.34 -4.22
CA PRO A 97 -24.09 1.85 -2.85
C PRO A 97 -25.36 1.08 -2.45
N GLU A 98 -26.53 1.48 -2.97
CA GLU A 98 -27.82 0.84 -2.69
C GLU A 98 -27.89 -0.56 -3.31
N ALA A 99 -27.44 -0.70 -4.57
CA ALA A 99 -27.36 -2.00 -5.23
C ALA A 99 -26.40 -2.95 -4.49
N ALA A 100 -25.27 -2.41 -4.03
CA ALA A 100 -24.32 -3.17 -3.24
C ALA A 100 -24.88 -3.61 -1.88
N ARG A 101 -25.63 -2.73 -1.20
CA ARG A 101 -26.36 -3.06 0.02
C ARG A 101 -27.41 -4.15 -0.23
N ALA A 102 -28.22 -4.01 -1.28
CA ALA A 102 -29.22 -5.00 -1.66
C ALA A 102 -28.60 -6.38 -1.96
N ALA A 103 -27.39 -6.39 -2.54
CA ALA A 103 -26.62 -7.62 -2.77
C ALA A 103 -25.95 -8.18 -1.50
N GLY A 104 -26.03 -7.50 -0.35
CA GLY A 104 -25.38 -7.86 0.91
C GLY A 104 -23.85 -7.76 0.86
N LEU A 105 -23.32 -6.83 0.05
CA LEU A 105 -21.89 -6.55 -0.03
C LEU A 105 -21.46 -5.65 1.12
N HIS A 106 -20.29 -5.96 1.67
CA HIS A 106 -19.61 -5.22 2.72
C HIS A 106 -18.61 -4.24 2.14
N LEU A 107 -18.04 -4.55 0.96
CA LEU A 107 -17.06 -3.72 0.28
C LEU A 107 -17.25 -3.74 -1.24
N CYS A 108 -17.14 -2.56 -1.83
CA CYS A 108 -17.17 -2.35 -3.27
C CYS A 108 -15.90 -1.67 -3.75
N PHE A 109 -15.04 -2.42 -4.44
CA PHE A 109 -13.81 -1.87 -5.01
C PHE A 109 -14.04 -1.45 -6.46
N ASN A 110 -13.75 -0.19 -6.78
CA ASN A 110 -13.89 0.40 -8.11
C ASN A 110 -12.53 0.90 -8.66
N GLN A 111 -12.14 0.34 -9.80
CA GLN A 111 -10.88 0.59 -10.51
C GLN A 111 -11.03 1.75 -11.50
N HIS A 112 -9.99 2.58 -11.62
CA HIS A 112 -9.76 3.45 -12.79
C HIS A 112 -10.93 4.35 -13.22
N GLY A 113 -11.54 5.06 -12.27
CA GLY A 113 -12.59 6.02 -12.62
C GLY A 113 -13.69 6.03 -11.60
N VAL A 114 -13.36 6.51 -10.40
CA VAL A 114 -14.32 6.65 -9.31
C VAL A 114 -15.49 7.54 -9.76
N ARG A 115 -16.58 6.90 -10.15
CA ARG A 115 -17.84 7.52 -10.57
C ARG A 115 -18.98 7.01 -9.70
N PHE A 116 -18.76 6.94 -8.39
CA PHE A 116 -19.87 6.69 -7.49
C PHE A 116 -20.85 7.86 -7.63
N LYS A 117 -22.03 7.57 -8.17
CA LYS A 117 -23.17 8.47 -8.08
C LYS A 117 -23.70 8.34 -6.65
N LEU A 118 -23.10 9.11 -5.74
CA LEU A 118 -23.52 9.14 -4.35
C LEU A 118 -24.66 10.15 -4.22
N ALA A 119 -25.77 9.73 -3.59
CA ALA A 119 -26.76 10.67 -3.10
C ALA A 119 -26.09 11.58 -2.06
N SER A 120 -26.35 12.89 -2.14
CA SER A 120 -25.83 13.84 -1.16
C SER A 120 -26.38 13.49 0.24
N GLY A 121 -25.53 13.51 1.26
CA GLY A 121 -25.94 13.28 2.66
C GLY A 121 -26.01 11.83 3.12
N ALA A 122 -25.85 10.84 2.24
CA ALA A 122 -25.83 9.43 2.65
C ALA A 122 -24.51 9.09 3.39
N PRO A 123 -24.55 8.42 4.55
CA PRO A 123 -23.37 8.14 5.36
C PRO A 123 -22.59 6.95 4.78
N HIS A 124 -21.86 7.18 3.69
CA HIS A 124 -20.98 6.19 3.09
C HIS A 124 -19.57 6.28 3.67
N ARG A 125 -18.97 5.11 3.91
CA ARG A 125 -17.53 5.01 4.20
C ARG A 125 -16.77 4.89 2.91
N PHE A 126 -15.73 5.72 2.75
CA PHE A 126 -14.99 5.82 1.51
C PHE A 126 -13.48 5.64 1.74
N ILE A 127 -12.85 4.75 0.99
CA ILE A 127 -11.40 4.64 0.87
C ILE A 127 -11.00 5.18 -0.49
N HIS A 128 -10.32 6.33 -0.50
CA HIS A 128 -9.82 6.96 -1.72
C HIS A 128 -8.30 6.80 -1.83
N ALA A 129 -7.85 5.90 -2.72
CA ALA A 129 -6.42 5.77 -2.99
C ALA A 129 -5.93 6.87 -3.95
N VAL A 130 -5.23 7.85 -3.40
CA VAL A 130 -4.46 8.85 -4.14
C VAL A 130 -2.97 8.53 -4.10
N ARG A 131 -2.22 9.09 -5.04
CA ARG A 131 -0.76 9.08 -5.06
C ARG A 131 -0.30 10.47 -5.42
N ASP A 132 0.94 10.80 -5.05
CA ASP A 132 1.58 11.99 -5.57
C ASP A 132 1.39 12.11 -7.10
N PRO A 133 0.84 13.22 -7.61
CA PRO A 133 0.57 13.44 -9.04
C PRO A 133 1.78 13.24 -9.94
N LEU A 134 2.99 13.64 -9.50
CA LEU A 134 4.20 13.45 -10.27
C LEU A 134 4.53 11.95 -10.37
N GLU A 135 4.51 11.23 -9.25
CA GLU A 135 4.74 9.79 -9.23
C GLU A 135 3.69 8.98 -10.00
N ALA A 136 2.43 9.41 -9.98
CA ALA A 136 1.35 8.83 -10.77
C ALA A 136 1.62 8.99 -12.28
N VAL A 137 2.04 10.17 -12.73
CA VAL A 137 2.44 10.42 -14.14
C VAL A 137 3.63 9.57 -14.52
N LEU A 138 4.70 9.53 -13.72
CA LEU A 138 5.89 8.73 -14.03
C LEU A 138 5.53 7.25 -14.14
N SER A 139 4.71 6.76 -13.20
CA SER A 139 4.20 5.39 -13.25
C SER A 139 3.28 5.15 -14.46
N GLY A 140 2.54 6.16 -14.92
CA GLY A 140 1.68 6.10 -16.09
C GLY A 140 2.50 6.00 -17.37
N TYR A 141 3.46 6.91 -17.55
CA TYR A 141 4.36 6.95 -18.70
C TYR A 141 5.07 5.62 -18.90
N GLN A 142 5.77 5.13 -17.86
CA GLN A 142 6.50 3.86 -17.92
C GLN A 142 5.59 2.66 -18.21
N TYR A 143 4.33 2.72 -17.77
CA TYR A 143 3.35 1.69 -18.07
C TYR A 143 2.87 1.76 -19.52
N HIS A 144 2.49 2.93 -20.00
CA HIS A 144 1.92 3.12 -21.33
C HIS A 144 2.94 2.84 -22.44
N LEU A 145 4.24 2.98 -22.19
CA LEU A 145 5.28 2.57 -23.15
C LEU A 145 5.24 1.08 -23.48
N LYS A 146 4.78 0.22 -22.55
CA LYS A 146 4.87 -1.25 -22.67
C LYS A 146 3.55 -2.00 -22.48
N THR A 147 2.46 -1.31 -22.13
CA THR A 147 1.17 -1.94 -21.87
C THR A 147 0.65 -2.71 -23.09
N THR A 148 -0.08 -3.79 -22.82
CA THR A 148 -0.80 -4.58 -23.82
C THR A 148 -2.30 -4.29 -23.81
N GLU A 149 -2.76 -3.36 -22.99
CA GLU A 149 -4.17 -2.99 -22.90
C GLU A 149 -4.73 -2.55 -24.26
N ARG A 150 -5.93 -3.07 -24.58
CA ARG A 150 -6.58 -2.87 -25.87
C ARG A 150 -6.72 -1.38 -26.24
N TRP A 151 -7.05 -0.52 -25.28
CA TRP A 151 -7.26 0.90 -25.55
C TRP A 151 -5.97 1.63 -25.93
N ALA A 152 -4.83 1.24 -25.35
CA ALA A 152 -3.54 1.87 -25.62
C ALA A 152 -2.90 1.38 -26.93
N ARG A 153 -3.31 0.21 -27.41
CA ARG A 153 -2.94 -0.39 -28.70
C ARG A 153 -3.88 -0.07 -29.85
N ARG A 154 -5.07 0.47 -29.56
CA ARG A 154 -6.03 0.86 -30.59
C ARG A 154 -5.55 2.13 -31.29
N VAL A 155 -5.47 2.07 -32.62
CA VAL A 155 -5.21 3.23 -33.49
C VAL A 155 -6.24 4.33 -33.22
N ASP A 156 -5.76 5.58 -33.13
CA ASP A 156 -6.61 6.74 -32.84
C ASP A 156 -6.20 7.94 -33.69
N LYS A 157 -7.19 8.62 -34.31
CA LYS A 157 -6.96 9.81 -35.13
C LYS A 157 -6.26 10.94 -34.34
N ARG A 158 -6.45 10.99 -33.02
CA ARG A 158 -5.80 11.97 -32.12
C ARG A 158 -4.26 11.83 -32.09
N TYR A 159 -3.74 10.70 -32.55
CA TYR A 159 -2.31 10.38 -32.58
C TYR A 159 -1.83 10.11 -34.02
N ASN A 160 -2.40 10.83 -35.00
CA ASN A 160 -2.04 10.74 -36.42
C ASN A 160 -2.14 9.31 -36.97
N GLY A 161 -3.15 8.55 -36.56
CA GLY A 161 -3.35 7.18 -37.04
C GLY A 161 -2.44 6.14 -36.38
N THR A 162 -1.72 6.50 -35.31
CA THR A 162 -1.00 5.55 -34.46
C THR A 162 -1.79 5.20 -33.20
N SER A 163 -1.41 4.13 -32.51
CA SER A 163 -1.91 3.86 -31.16
C SER A 163 -1.27 4.78 -30.12
N TYR A 164 -1.89 4.94 -28.95
CA TYR A 164 -1.32 5.79 -27.89
C TYR A 164 0.07 5.32 -27.45
N ARG A 165 0.28 3.99 -27.39
CA ARG A 165 1.59 3.41 -27.07
C ARG A 165 2.63 3.75 -28.13
N GLU A 166 2.32 3.61 -29.41
CA GLU A 166 3.24 3.94 -30.50
C GLU A 166 3.57 5.43 -30.50
N TYR A 167 2.55 6.29 -30.35
CA TYR A 167 2.72 7.72 -30.20
C TYR A 167 3.65 8.11 -29.06
N LEU A 168 3.51 7.51 -27.87
CA LEU A 168 4.42 7.78 -26.76
C LEU A 168 5.84 7.29 -27.05
N ASN A 169 6.00 6.15 -27.73
CA ASN A 169 7.32 5.60 -28.07
C ASN A 169 8.01 6.37 -29.22
N SER A 170 7.26 7.08 -30.07
CA SER A 170 7.83 7.90 -31.14
C SER A 170 8.32 9.28 -30.68
N LEU A 171 7.94 9.71 -29.46
CA LEU A 171 8.30 11.02 -28.94
C LEU A 171 9.66 11.01 -28.22
N PRO A 172 10.44 12.10 -28.31
CA PRO A 172 11.56 12.33 -27.39
C PRO A 172 11.08 12.28 -25.94
N LEU A 173 11.95 11.84 -25.01
CA LEU A 173 11.60 11.60 -23.61
C LEU A 173 10.84 12.76 -22.95
N ARG A 174 11.31 14.00 -23.16
CA ARG A 174 10.69 15.21 -22.61
C ARG A 174 9.26 15.41 -23.13
N GLU A 175 9.06 15.24 -24.43
CA GLU A 175 7.75 15.37 -25.07
C GLU A 175 6.81 14.20 -24.72
N GLY A 176 7.35 12.98 -24.57
CA GLY A 176 6.61 11.83 -24.08
C GLY A 176 6.06 12.04 -22.66
N LEU A 177 6.88 12.60 -21.76
CA LEU A 177 6.44 12.97 -20.41
C LEU A 177 5.36 14.06 -20.44
N ARG A 178 5.53 15.11 -21.27
CA ARG A 178 4.51 16.16 -21.45
C ARG A 178 3.19 15.59 -21.98
N ALA A 179 3.26 14.67 -22.93
CA ALA A 179 2.10 13.95 -23.47
C ALA A 179 1.40 13.10 -22.41
N GLU A 180 2.14 12.38 -21.56
CA GLU A 180 1.58 11.62 -20.44
C GLU A 180 0.91 12.53 -19.42
N VAL A 181 1.52 13.67 -19.04
CA VAL A 181 0.88 14.63 -18.13
C VAL A 181 -0.45 15.10 -18.70
N LYS A 182 -0.49 15.46 -19.99
CA LYS A 182 -1.73 15.89 -20.67
C LYS A 182 -2.79 14.79 -20.64
N HIS A 183 -2.40 13.53 -20.83
CA HIS A 183 -3.30 12.38 -20.72
C HIS A 183 -3.81 12.22 -19.28
N ALA A 184 -2.92 12.17 -18.29
CA ALA A 184 -3.26 12.03 -16.87
C ALA A 184 -4.14 13.18 -16.34
N MET A 185 -3.95 14.41 -16.84
CA MET A 185 -4.75 15.59 -16.50
C MET A 185 -6.18 15.54 -17.01
N ARG A 186 -6.45 14.81 -18.09
CA ARG A 186 -7.82 14.67 -18.63
C ARG A 186 -8.69 13.79 -17.75
N ASP A 187 -8.07 12.87 -17.03
CA ASP A 187 -8.75 11.86 -16.23
C ASP A 187 -8.29 11.89 -14.77
N SER A 188 -7.36 11.03 -14.39
CA SER A 188 -6.97 10.76 -13.00
C SER A 188 -6.60 12.00 -12.19
N LEU A 189 -5.77 12.92 -12.71
CA LEU A 189 -5.34 14.10 -11.94
C LEU A 189 -6.45 15.16 -11.80
N LYS A 190 -7.44 15.15 -12.69
CA LYS A 190 -8.62 16.02 -12.58
C LYS A 190 -9.63 15.46 -11.60
N THR A 191 -9.77 14.13 -11.52
CA THR A 191 -10.74 13.45 -10.65
C THR A 191 -10.25 13.27 -9.22
N MET A 192 -8.93 13.12 -8.98
CA MET A 192 -8.38 13.01 -7.63
C MET A 192 -8.86 14.14 -6.71
N PRO A 193 -8.63 15.45 -7.00
CA PRO A 193 -9.10 16.53 -6.14
C PRO A 193 -10.62 16.59 -5.97
N ARG A 194 -11.36 16.25 -7.04
CA ARG A 194 -12.83 16.31 -7.01
C ARG A 194 -13.41 15.37 -5.97
N LEU A 195 -12.83 14.17 -5.87
CA LEU A 195 -13.29 13.17 -4.92
C LEU A 195 -12.83 13.52 -3.50
N THR A 196 -11.56 13.90 -3.32
CA THR A 196 -11.04 14.34 -2.02
C THR A 196 -11.90 15.46 -1.43
N ASN A 197 -12.17 16.50 -2.22
CA ASN A 197 -12.97 17.65 -1.78
C ASN A 197 -14.44 17.29 -1.47
N ARG A 198 -15.02 16.31 -2.17
CA ARG A 198 -16.40 15.86 -1.92
C ARG A 198 -16.53 15.04 -0.64
N THR A 199 -15.50 14.27 -0.32
CA THR A 199 -15.54 13.36 0.84
C THR A 199 -15.21 14.05 2.17
N ALA A 200 -14.61 15.24 2.15
CA ALA A 200 -14.06 15.93 3.32
C ALA A 200 -13.21 15.01 4.23
N GLY A 201 -12.65 13.93 3.67
CA GLY A 201 -12.06 12.85 4.44
C GLY A 201 -10.71 13.24 5.04
N THR A 202 -10.44 12.75 6.24
CA THR A 202 -9.11 12.83 6.84
C THR A 202 -8.13 12.01 6.00
N THR A 203 -7.02 12.63 5.59
CA THR A 203 -5.99 11.93 4.81
C THR A 203 -5.16 11.05 5.74
N ALA A 204 -5.04 9.77 5.41
CA ALA A 204 -4.13 8.83 6.06
C ALA A 204 -3.01 8.45 5.09
N HIS A 205 -1.77 8.41 5.59
CA HIS A 205 -0.61 7.99 4.79
C HIS A 205 -0.35 6.50 4.99
N LEU A 206 -0.34 5.75 3.90
CA LEU A 206 0.10 4.35 3.92
C LEU A 206 1.63 4.34 3.79
N SER A 207 2.34 4.40 4.92
CA SER A 207 3.79 4.25 4.93
C SER A 207 4.14 2.76 4.95
N PRO A 208 5.09 2.27 4.13
CA PRO A 208 5.56 0.89 4.14
C PRO A 208 6.44 0.56 5.38
N LEU A 209 6.24 1.23 6.51
CA LEU A 209 6.94 1.00 7.78
C LEU A 209 6.50 -0.34 8.41
N LEU A 210 6.80 -1.44 7.73
CA LEU A 210 6.72 -2.79 8.28
C LEU A 210 8.11 -3.36 8.62
N ALA A 211 9.21 -2.65 8.32
CA ALA A 211 10.56 -3.17 8.50
C ALA A 211 11.25 -2.78 9.83
N SER A 212 10.80 -1.73 10.54
CA SER A 212 11.59 -1.16 11.65
C SER A 212 11.17 -1.62 13.07
N CYS A 213 10.20 -2.52 13.22
CA CYS A 213 9.72 -2.96 14.55
C CYS A 213 10.34 -4.29 15.06
N LEU A 214 11.59 -4.61 14.67
CA LEU A 214 12.27 -5.84 15.08
C LEU A 214 13.46 -5.65 16.02
N LEU A 215 13.76 -4.44 16.49
CA LEU A 215 14.82 -4.23 17.49
C LEU A 215 14.21 -4.06 18.90
N PRO A 216 14.60 -4.87 19.88
CA PRO A 216 14.18 -4.70 21.27
C PRO A 216 14.95 -3.52 21.87
N SER A 217 14.26 -2.41 22.13
CA SER A 217 14.82 -1.32 22.93
C SER A 217 14.96 -1.79 24.38
N SER A 218 16.18 -1.68 24.87
CA SER A 218 16.64 -1.91 26.23
C SER A 218 15.75 -1.26 27.30
N LEU A 219 15.57 -1.98 28.41
CA LEU A 219 14.91 -1.53 29.63
C LEU A 219 15.45 -0.17 30.13
N HIS A 220 14.55 0.78 30.34
CA HIS A 220 14.74 1.83 31.34
C HIS A 220 13.61 1.76 32.37
N ARG A 221 14.00 1.51 33.63
CA ARG A 221 13.15 1.62 34.82
C ARG A 221 12.96 3.09 35.15
N HIS A 222 11.72 3.48 35.46
CA HIS A 222 11.44 4.58 36.38
C HIS A 222 10.43 4.14 37.46
N PRO A 223 10.53 4.70 38.69
CA PRO A 223 9.74 4.27 39.85
C PRO A 223 8.38 4.99 39.92
N PRO A 224 7.48 4.57 40.83
CA PRO A 224 6.09 5.04 40.85
C PRO A 224 5.91 6.29 41.70
N THR A 225 5.02 7.17 41.27
CA THR A 225 4.40 8.18 42.14
C THR A 225 2.87 8.19 41.99
N SER A 226 2.24 8.41 43.13
CA SER A 226 0.87 8.14 43.59
C SER A 226 -0.23 9.05 42.98
N PRO A 227 -1.52 8.82 43.31
CA PRO A 227 -2.67 9.22 42.49
C PRO A 227 -3.38 10.49 42.98
N THR A 228 -4.01 11.22 42.05
CA THR A 228 -5.07 12.18 42.40
C THR A 228 -6.12 12.33 41.28
N ARG A 229 -7.34 11.93 41.67
CA ARG A 229 -8.64 12.62 41.56
C ARG A 229 -9.21 12.99 40.18
N ALA A 230 -10.41 12.45 39.95
CA ALA A 230 -11.32 12.72 38.83
C ALA A 230 -12.25 13.92 39.11
N ALA A 231 -12.52 14.73 38.06
CA ALA A 231 -13.77 15.46 37.80
C ALA A 231 -13.73 16.09 36.38
N PRO A 232 -14.86 16.48 35.75
CA PRO A 232 -15.12 16.19 34.34
C PRO A 232 -14.90 17.36 33.38
N LEU A 233 -14.55 17.02 32.13
CA LEU A 233 -14.37 17.93 31.01
C LEU A 233 -15.37 17.59 29.90
N PHE A 234 -16.39 18.43 29.74
CA PHE A 234 -16.97 18.72 28.42
C PHE A 234 -16.90 20.22 28.20
N ARG A 235 -15.87 20.65 27.48
CA ARG A 235 -15.83 21.95 26.82
C ARG A 235 -15.10 21.76 25.50
N SER A 236 -15.82 21.95 24.39
CA SER A 236 -15.24 21.93 23.06
C SER A 236 -14.31 23.13 22.91
N GLN A 237 -13.02 22.86 22.74
CA GLN A 237 -12.10 23.81 22.13
C GLN A 237 -11.33 23.11 21.02
N SER A 238 -11.43 23.69 19.84
CA SER A 238 -10.62 23.43 18.66
C SER A 238 -9.20 23.92 18.90
N VAL A 239 -8.18 23.06 18.94
CA VAL A 239 -6.80 23.53 18.64
C VAL A 239 -5.90 22.38 18.17
N SER A 240 -5.01 22.74 17.24
CA SER A 240 -3.58 22.36 17.15
C SER A 240 -3.14 20.92 17.36
N SER A 241 -2.38 20.48 16.36
CA SER A 241 -1.22 19.59 16.44
C SER A 241 -0.58 19.43 17.82
N HIS A 242 -0.89 18.33 18.50
CA HIS A 242 0.04 17.46 19.23
C HIS A 242 -0.73 16.20 19.62
N ALA A 243 -0.53 15.12 18.84
CA ALA A 243 -1.08 13.81 19.16
C ALA A 243 0.06 12.89 19.61
N SER A 244 0.11 12.63 20.90
CA SER A 244 0.74 11.45 21.49
C SER A 244 0.04 10.21 20.93
N SER A 245 0.77 9.46 20.11
CA SER A 245 0.26 8.25 19.45
C SER A 245 0.40 7.06 20.39
N GLY A 246 -0.72 6.68 21.03
CA GLY A 246 -0.91 5.34 21.56
C GLY A 246 -1.10 4.36 20.40
N GLY A 247 0.00 3.85 19.85
CA GLY A 247 -0.01 2.92 18.72
C GLY A 247 -0.47 1.51 19.14
N LEU A 248 -1.55 1.03 18.54
CA LEU A 248 -1.96 -0.36 18.62
C LEU A 248 -1.00 -1.22 17.78
N LEU A 249 -0.23 -2.09 18.44
CA LEU A 249 0.77 -2.95 17.82
C LEU A 249 0.11 -4.17 17.15
N CYS A 250 -0.15 -4.12 15.84
CA CYS A 250 -0.51 -5.29 15.04
C CYS A 250 0.71 -5.82 14.30
N ARG A 251 1.28 -6.94 14.79
CA ARG A 251 2.45 -7.60 14.20
C ARG A 251 1.97 -8.60 13.14
N LEU A 252 2.04 -8.23 11.86
CA LEU A 252 1.86 -9.17 10.75
C LEU A 252 3.14 -9.98 10.55
N GLY A 253 3.33 -11.00 11.39
CA GLY A 253 4.36 -12.01 11.18
C GLY A 253 3.82 -13.07 10.23
N GLY A 254 4.11 -12.97 8.94
CA GLY A 254 3.92 -14.04 7.97
C GLY A 254 5.17 -14.19 7.15
N ASP A 255 5.58 -15.44 6.88
CA ASP A 255 6.61 -15.74 5.87
C ASP A 255 6.15 -15.15 4.55
N TYR A 256 6.77 -14.03 4.18
CA TYR A 256 6.54 -13.35 2.92
C TYR A 256 7.03 -14.28 1.80
N ARG A 257 6.15 -15.13 1.28
CA ARG A 257 6.46 -15.95 0.12
C ARG A 257 6.69 -15.01 -1.07
N PRO A 258 7.87 -15.01 -1.72
CA PRO A 258 8.17 -14.14 -2.87
C PRO A 258 7.33 -14.45 -4.13
N ALA A 259 6.36 -15.36 -4.04
CA ALA A 259 5.43 -15.71 -5.11
C ALA A 259 4.53 -14.55 -5.57
N HIS A 260 4.40 -13.47 -4.79
CA HIS A 260 3.56 -12.31 -5.11
C HIS A 260 4.33 -11.10 -5.66
N ASN A 261 5.53 -11.30 -6.23
CA ASN A 261 6.08 -10.26 -7.09
C ASN A 261 5.34 -10.26 -8.43
N VAL A 262 4.21 -9.55 -8.49
CA VAL A 262 3.39 -9.35 -9.69
C VAL A 262 4.22 -8.79 -10.86
N TYR A 263 5.36 -8.17 -10.58
CA TYR A 263 6.28 -7.63 -11.58
C TYR A 263 7.41 -8.58 -11.99
N ALA A 264 7.67 -9.67 -11.25
CA ALA A 264 8.76 -10.60 -11.54
C ALA A 264 8.59 -11.33 -12.88
N LYS A 265 7.34 -11.54 -13.34
CA LYS A 265 7.05 -12.18 -14.62
C LYS A 265 7.28 -11.27 -15.83
N ASN A 266 7.42 -9.95 -15.63
CA ASN A 266 7.77 -9.01 -16.69
C ASN A 266 9.30 -8.87 -16.77
N LYS A 267 10.00 -9.92 -17.24
CA LYS A 267 11.40 -9.76 -17.66
C LYS A 267 11.42 -8.72 -18.79
N PRO A 268 12.25 -7.66 -18.69
CA PRO A 268 12.29 -6.65 -19.74
C PRO A 268 12.82 -7.29 -21.03
N LEU A 269 11.92 -7.49 -22.00
CA LEU A 269 12.31 -7.54 -23.40
C LEU A 269 13.07 -6.25 -23.70
N ARG A 270 14.13 -6.32 -24.52
CA ARG A 270 15.06 -5.23 -24.89
C ARG A 270 14.35 -3.97 -25.42
N TYR A 271 13.68 -3.22 -24.56
CA TYR A 271 12.96 -2.00 -24.91
C TYR A 271 13.41 -0.86 -24.02
N ASN A 272 13.89 0.20 -24.69
CA ASN A 272 14.30 1.50 -24.18
C ASN A 272 15.34 1.46 -23.04
N ARG A 273 16.62 1.59 -23.44
CA ARG A 273 17.79 1.71 -22.55
C ARG A 273 17.66 2.83 -21.49
N HIS A 274 16.75 3.79 -21.70
CA HIS A 274 16.51 4.92 -20.79
C HIS A 274 15.61 4.61 -19.58
N VAL A 275 15.07 3.39 -19.44
CA VAL A 275 14.13 3.04 -18.35
C VAL A 275 14.58 1.78 -17.58
N SER A 276 15.87 1.67 -17.27
CA SER A 276 16.34 0.67 -16.30
C SER A 276 15.76 0.97 -14.92
N ASN A 277 15.42 -0.06 -14.13
CA ASN A 277 14.90 0.05 -12.75
C ASN A 277 15.87 0.70 -11.73
N ALA A 278 17.01 1.25 -12.17
CA ALA A 278 17.88 2.03 -11.31
C ALA A 278 17.15 3.29 -10.84
N SER A 279 17.27 3.59 -9.54
CA SER A 279 16.83 4.86 -8.93
C SER A 279 17.22 6.07 -9.78
N SER A 280 18.40 6.03 -10.39
CA SER A 280 18.94 7.05 -11.29
C SER A 280 18.05 7.39 -12.49
N ALA A 281 17.41 6.41 -13.14
CA ALA A 281 16.54 6.67 -14.29
C ALA A 281 15.25 7.35 -13.85
N ARG A 282 14.64 6.90 -12.75
CA ARG A 282 13.43 7.53 -12.21
C ARG A 282 13.73 8.95 -11.72
N ASP A 283 14.89 9.16 -11.11
CA ASP A 283 15.34 10.49 -10.68
C ASP A 283 15.58 11.43 -11.85
N GLN A 284 16.10 10.93 -12.97
CA GLN A 284 16.19 11.70 -14.20
C GLN A 284 14.81 12.15 -14.69
N LEU A 285 13.81 11.26 -14.71
CA LEU A 285 12.44 11.63 -15.09
C LEU A 285 11.83 12.67 -14.14
N ARG A 286 12.10 12.55 -12.82
CA ARG A 286 11.67 13.54 -11.82
C ARG A 286 12.28 14.91 -12.10
N ARG A 287 13.59 14.97 -12.35
CA ARG A 287 14.30 16.21 -12.71
C ARG A 287 13.69 16.82 -13.97
N MET A 288 13.53 16.05 -15.04
CA MET A 288 12.93 16.53 -16.29
C MET A 288 11.52 17.10 -16.12
N LEU A 289 10.67 16.48 -15.28
CA LEU A 289 9.34 17.03 -14.98
C LEU A 289 9.41 18.35 -14.18
N ARG A 290 10.36 18.48 -13.26
CA ARG A 290 10.60 19.71 -12.48
C ARG A 290 11.13 20.84 -13.34
N ASP A 291 11.94 20.51 -14.35
CA ASP A 291 12.52 21.46 -15.32
C ASP A 291 11.53 21.90 -16.42
N MET A 292 10.25 21.50 -16.33
CA MET A 292 9.16 22.00 -17.16
C MET A 292 8.21 22.85 -16.32
N PRO A 293 8.44 24.18 -16.18
CA PRO A 293 7.77 25.02 -15.18
C PRO A 293 6.24 25.03 -15.30
N ASP A 294 5.73 25.08 -16.53
CA ASP A 294 4.32 25.03 -16.89
C ASP A 294 3.66 23.71 -16.45
N VAL A 295 4.31 22.59 -16.77
CA VAL A 295 3.86 21.24 -16.39
C VAL A 295 3.92 21.05 -14.87
N TYR A 296 5.05 21.41 -14.25
CA TYR A 296 5.27 21.22 -12.83
C TYR A 296 4.31 22.07 -11.98
N LYS A 297 4.04 23.32 -12.40
CA LYS A 297 3.04 24.19 -11.77
C LYS A 297 1.65 23.55 -11.75
N GLN A 298 1.26 22.83 -12.81
CA GLN A 298 -0.01 22.10 -12.84
C GLN A 298 -0.02 20.92 -11.87
N LEU A 299 1.05 20.13 -11.81
CA LEU A 299 1.18 19.02 -10.85
C LEU A 299 1.12 19.52 -9.40
N GLN A 300 1.81 20.63 -9.11
CA GLN A 300 1.76 21.29 -7.80
C GLN A 300 0.37 21.81 -7.45
N LYS A 301 -0.39 22.31 -8.43
CA LYS A 301 -1.80 22.69 -8.23
C LYS A 301 -2.65 21.47 -7.86
N VAL A 302 -2.43 20.31 -8.48
CA VAL A 302 -3.14 19.07 -8.12
C VAL A 302 -2.76 18.64 -6.70
N ARG A 303 -1.46 18.59 -6.36
CA ARG A 303 -0.96 18.25 -5.01
C ARG A 303 -1.63 19.04 -3.91
N ARG A 304 -1.65 20.38 -4.05
CA ARG A 304 -2.31 21.26 -3.07
C ARG A 304 -3.79 20.94 -2.89
N ARG A 305 -4.50 20.60 -3.97
CA ARG A 305 -5.94 20.31 -3.90
C ARG A 305 -6.27 18.92 -3.35
N ILE A 306 -5.30 18.02 -3.23
CA ILE A 306 -5.48 16.72 -2.58
C ILE A 306 -4.83 16.68 -1.19
N ASN A 307 -4.44 17.84 -0.64
CA ASN A 307 -3.71 17.96 0.62
C ASN A 307 -2.46 17.07 0.70
N TYR A 308 -1.80 16.82 -0.43
CA TYR A 308 -0.54 16.08 -0.43
C TYR A 308 0.57 17.00 0.08
N PRO A 309 1.47 16.53 0.97
CA PRO A 309 2.59 17.34 1.45
C PRO A 309 3.41 17.92 0.29
N LEU A 310 4.08 19.06 0.50
CA LEU A 310 4.93 19.68 -0.53
C LEU A 310 6.23 18.88 -0.73
N VAL A 311 6.80 18.95 -1.94
CA VAL A 311 8.09 18.31 -2.26
C VAL A 311 9.17 18.86 -1.32
N GLY A 312 9.96 17.98 -0.71
CA GLY A 312 11.02 18.38 0.23
C GLY A 312 10.54 18.65 1.65
N ARG A 313 9.24 18.57 1.92
CA ARG A 313 8.67 18.43 3.28
C ARG A 313 8.21 16.99 3.56
N GLU A 314 8.57 16.05 2.69
CA GLU A 314 8.15 14.65 2.77
C GLU A 314 8.91 13.85 3.85
N GLY A 315 9.80 14.51 4.62
CA GLY A 315 10.81 13.84 5.44
C GLY A 315 11.95 13.29 4.57
N ALA A 316 13.06 12.87 5.19
CA ALA A 316 14.04 12.05 4.48
C ALA A 316 13.33 10.77 4.02
N LEU A 317 13.53 10.40 2.75
CA LEU A 317 13.05 9.12 2.19
C LEU A 317 13.77 7.93 2.85
#